data_AF-A0A562DHQ8-F1
#
_entry.id   AF-A0A562DHQ8-F1
#
_cell.length_a   1.000
_cell.length_b   1.000
_cell.length_c   1.000
_cell.angle_alpha   90.00
_cell.angle_beta   90.00
_cell.angle_gamma   90.00
#
_symmetry.space_group_name_H-M   'P 1'
#
loop_
_entity.id
_entity.type
_entity.pdbx_description
1 polymer ?
#
loop_
_entity_poly.entity_id
_entity_poly.type
_entity_poly.pdbx_seq_one_letter_code
_entity_poly.pdbx_strand_id
1 'polypeptide(L)'
;MSTLTHVEAVIVAGGRATRMGGVDKPALTVGGRRMLDTALGAVEGCARVTVVGPHRDDLDPHVLQIQETPPGAGPVAALAAADPVADLVVTLAADLPFVTPKTVAALLEALNEDATAEAAFAVDDTGRVQFLLAAWRTPALAARLDSLGGDVANRPMKALLPERYVTVAVSEATDCDTPADLEAARAGSTTARVATDPDHARRVLREALSPLPSRTVPVEEARGATLAAPLVAAEALPRVRTSAMDGYAVAGDGPWLLRNEIRYAGDGGSLTLGDGEAVRIATGAHLPAGATAVVRDEFVRVEGGLVTRLSDAPVRDDARRRGEDWESGTVLAEAGTAVSPAVVSAAASGEVTELRVRGPLRVHIVLTGDEIRRTGPLREGQTRDSLGPVLPDLVRWCGATVVGEGHLRDTADGFDALFTGTDADAIVIVGATGGGAADQLRGALARAGAQVVVERVRCKPGGSQVAATLPDGRAVLGLPGNPVAAVATLLVMLPAIADGRTLRTPATPVTAPLANASEVVGDITRLLPARQDAQGRWLCDNTIRTAHLAGLIGRTAIAVVPPGAADGDRVELLPLPR
;
A
#
# COMPACT_ATOMS: atom_id res chain seq x y z
N MET A 1 20.36 5.99 22.87
CA MET A 1 19.43 6.35 23.97
C MET A 1 20.18 6.38 25.31
N SER A 2 21.14 7.29 25.52
CA SER A 2 21.74 7.50 26.86
C SER A 2 22.55 8.81 26.93
N THR A 3 21.94 9.96 26.61
CA THR A 3 22.66 11.26 26.57
C THR A 3 21.99 12.39 27.37
N LEU A 4 20.87 12.15 28.05
CA LEU A 4 20.10 13.20 28.75
C LEU A 4 20.11 13.11 30.29
N THR A 5 20.94 12.24 30.87
CA THR A 5 21.03 11.99 32.33
C THR A 5 21.57 13.16 33.15
N HIS A 6 21.97 14.26 32.51
CA HIS A 6 22.45 15.50 33.14
C HIS A 6 21.55 16.71 32.83
N VAL A 7 20.36 16.47 32.25
CA VAL A 7 19.43 17.51 31.81
C VAL A 7 18.11 17.34 32.55
N GLU A 8 17.53 18.44 33.02
CA GLU A 8 16.17 18.45 33.57
C GLU A 8 15.15 18.93 32.55
N ALA A 9 13.88 18.55 32.72
CA ALA A 9 12.80 19.03 31.89
C ALA A 9 11.71 19.69 32.73
N VAL A 10 11.21 20.84 32.27
CA VAL A 10 10.06 21.54 32.83
C VAL A 10 8.98 21.63 31.77
N ILE A 11 7.86 20.95 32.00
CA ILE A 11 6.68 20.97 31.14
C ILE A 11 5.65 21.90 31.76
N VAL A 12 5.34 23.00 31.07
CA VAL A 12 4.30 23.95 31.48
C VAL A 12 2.95 23.44 30.99
N ALA A 13 2.12 22.97 31.92
CA ALA A 13 0.78 22.42 31.69
C ALA A 13 -0.33 23.32 32.28
N GLY A 14 0.00 24.57 32.62
CA GLY A 14 -0.91 25.56 33.18
C GLY A 14 -1.45 26.55 32.15
N GLY A 15 -2.77 26.72 32.10
CA GLY A 15 -3.43 27.72 31.27
C GLY A 15 -4.95 27.72 31.46
N ARG A 16 -5.59 28.91 31.45
CA ARG A 16 -7.05 29.03 31.70
C ARG A 16 -7.93 28.52 30.54
N ALA A 17 -7.32 28.05 29.44
CA ALA A 17 -8.00 27.53 28.23
C ALA A 17 -9.22 28.36 27.78
N THR A 18 -9.17 29.68 27.95
CA THR A 18 -10.32 30.58 27.75
C THR A 18 -10.79 30.62 26.30
N ARG A 19 -9.91 30.34 25.34
CA ARG A 19 -10.23 30.22 23.90
C ARG A 19 -10.78 28.85 23.49
N MET A 20 -10.72 27.85 24.38
CA MET A 20 -11.19 26.48 24.13
C MET A 20 -12.34 26.09 25.09
N GLY A 21 -13.09 27.07 25.60
CA GLY A 21 -14.24 26.82 26.46
C GLY A 21 -13.92 26.29 27.86
N GLY A 22 -12.67 26.44 28.34
CA GLY A 22 -12.24 25.96 29.66
C GLY A 22 -11.84 24.48 29.71
N VAL A 23 -11.63 23.84 28.56
CA VAL A 23 -11.22 22.43 28.47
C VAL A 23 -9.73 22.28 28.79
N ASP A 24 -9.37 21.24 29.54
CA ASP A 24 -8.00 20.87 29.89
C ASP A 24 -7.19 20.49 28.63
N LYS A 25 -6.48 21.45 28.02
CA LYS A 25 -5.81 21.23 26.73
C LYS A 25 -4.80 20.07 26.78
N PRO A 26 -3.90 19.97 27.78
CA PRO A 26 -2.92 18.89 27.85
C PRO A 26 -3.53 17.48 27.86
N ALA A 27 -4.78 17.32 28.31
CA ALA A 27 -5.50 16.04 28.29
C ALA A 27 -6.17 15.71 26.94
N LEU A 28 -6.23 16.65 25.99
CA LEU A 28 -6.79 16.40 24.67
C LEU A 28 -5.89 15.50 23.84
N THR A 29 -6.51 14.65 23.03
CA THR A 29 -5.83 13.65 22.21
C THR A 29 -5.63 14.11 20.76
N VAL A 30 -4.41 13.88 20.28
CA VAL A 30 -3.96 14.12 18.91
C VAL A 30 -3.20 12.85 18.48
N GLY A 31 -3.73 12.14 17.48
CA GLY A 31 -3.17 10.84 17.02
C GLY A 31 -3.29 9.71 18.02
N GLY A 32 -4.35 9.72 18.82
CA GLY A 32 -4.61 8.70 19.84
C GLY A 32 -3.78 8.83 21.13
N ARG A 33 -2.89 9.83 21.22
CA ARG A 33 -2.08 10.14 22.41
C ARG A 33 -2.46 11.50 22.97
N ARG A 34 -2.43 11.69 24.30
CA ARG A 34 -2.67 13.01 24.93
C ARG A 34 -1.47 13.91 24.65
N MET A 35 -1.70 15.21 24.44
CA MET A 35 -0.61 16.15 24.18
C MET A 35 0.43 16.18 25.32
N LEU A 36 -0.02 16.06 26.58
CA LEU A 36 0.87 15.92 27.73
C LEU A 36 1.74 14.67 27.65
N ASP A 37 1.19 13.53 27.23
CA ASP A 37 1.96 12.29 27.08
C ASP A 37 3.00 12.42 25.97
N THR A 38 2.71 13.19 24.91
CA THR A 38 3.68 13.49 23.85
C THR A 38 4.84 14.33 24.40
N ALA A 39 4.55 15.39 25.14
CA ALA A 39 5.57 16.23 25.77
C ALA A 39 6.45 15.42 26.75
N LEU A 40 5.83 14.57 27.58
CA LEU A 40 6.54 13.65 28.49
C LEU A 40 7.45 12.67 27.72
N GLY A 41 6.94 12.10 26.61
CA GLY A 41 7.73 11.20 25.76
C GLY A 41 8.93 11.88 25.11
N ALA A 42 8.86 13.18 24.82
CA ALA A 42 9.99 13.93 24.25
C ALA A 42 11.16 14.11 25.24
N VAL A 43 10.90 14.01 26.55
CA VAL A 43 11.90 14.24 27.63
C VAL A 43 12.11 13.03 28.53
N GLU A 44 11.68 11.84 28.12
CA GLU A 44 11.77 10.60 28.91
C GLU A 44 13.22 10.29 29.37
N GLY A 45 14.23 10.77 28.64
CA GLY A 45 15.64 10.57 28.99
C GLY A 45 16.22 11.57 30.01
N CYS A 46 15.48 12.61 30.41
CA CYS A 46 15.95 13.63 31.35
C CYS A 46 16.10 13.09 32.78
N ALA A 47 17.06 13.64 33.53
CA ALA A 47 17.36 13.24 34.90
C ALA A 47 16.18 13.45 35.87
N ARG A 48 15.41 14.52 35.65
CA ARG A 48 14.21 14.87 36.39
C ARG A 48 13.25 15.58 35.45
N VAL A 49 11.97 15.20 35.51
CA VAL A 49 10.89 15.81 34.73
C VAL A 49 9.89 16.42 35.70
N THR A 50 9.66 17.72 35.57
CA THR A 50 8.70 18.49 36.37
C THR A 50 7.57 18.97 35.48
N VAL A 51 6.33 18.59 35.80
CA VAL A 51 5.12 19.14 35.19
C VAL A 51 4.58 20.23 36.11
N VAL A 52 4.47 21.46 35.58
CA VAL A 52 3.97 22.62 36.33
C VAL A 52 2.56 22.98 35.88
N GLY A 53 1.60 22.89 36.79
CA GLY A 53 0.19 23.17 36.55
C GLY A 53 -0.74 22.50 37.57
N PRO A 54 -2.04 22.33 37.26
CA PRO A 54 -2.97 21.58 38.10
C PRO A 54 -2.51 20.14 38.33
N HIS A 55 -2.77 19.60 39.53
CA HIS A 55 -2.44 18.22 39.89
C HIS A 55 -3.18 17.20 39.03
N ARG A 56 -2.52 16.09 38.70
CA ARG A 56 -2.99 15.01 37.83
C ARG A 56 -2.69 13.65 38.45
N ASP A 57 -3.72 12.85 38.71
CA ASP A 57 -3.61 11.54 39.36
C ASP A 57 -3.03 10.45 38.44
N ASP A 58 -2.96 10.71 37.13
CA ASP A 58 -2.65 9.75 36.08
C ASP A 58 -1.24 9.89 35.49
N LEU A 59 -0.38 10.68 36.14
CA LEU A 59 1.04 10.78 35.79
C LEU A 59 1.87 9.72 36.52
N ASP A 60 2.98 9.34 35.89
CA ASP A 60 3.95 8.44 36.52
C ASP A 60 4.44 9.03 37.86
N PRO A 61 4.51 8.23 38.95
CA PRO A 61 4.97 8.70 40.25
C PRO A 61 6.36 9.36 40.28
N HIS A 62 7.20 9.10 39.27
CA HIS A 62 8.53 9.72 39.13
C HIS A 62 8.48 11.12 38.50
N VAL A 63 7.34 11.54 37.92
CA VAL A 63 7.15 12.89 37.39
C VAL A 63 6.79 13.82 38.55
N LEU A 64 7.63 14.82 38.79
CA LEU A 64 7.39 15.82 39.82
C LEU A 64 6.26 16.75 39.38
N GLN A 65 5.23 16.91 40.21
CA GLN A 65 4.12 17.82 39.94
C GLN A 65 4.22 19.03 40.86
N ILE A 66 4.30 20.21 40.26
CA ILE A 66 4.34 21.50 40.96
C ILE A 66 3.20 22.36 40.45
N GLN A 67 2.65 23.25 41.29
CA GLN A 67 1.70 24.26 40.86
C GLN A 67 2.25 25.65 41.16
N GLU A 68 2.24 26.51 40.16
CA GLU A 68 2.64 27.91 40.31
C GLU A 68 1.68 28.67 41.22
N THR A 69 2.20 29.70 41.91
CA THR A 69 1.40 30.53 42.83
C THR A 69 1.34 31.98 42.33
N PRO A 70 0.13 32.56 42.16
CA PRO A 70 -1.18 31.91 42.24
C PRO A 70 -1.43 30.93 41.07
N PRO A 71 -2.32 29.93 41.22
CA PRO A 71 -2.67 29.01 40.13
C PRO A 71 -3.09 29.75 38.85
N GLY A 72 -2.52 29.36 37.71
CA GLY A 72 -2.76 30.00 36.43
C GLY A 72 -2.02 31.32 36.23
N ALA A 73 -0.96 31.59 37.00
CA ALA A 73 -0.12 32.78 36.85
C ALA A 73 0.72 32.82 35.56
N GLY A 74 0.63 31.79 34.72
CA GLY A 74 1.24 31.78 33.39
C GLY A 74 2.66 31.22 33.35
N PRO A 75 3.28 31.20 32.17
CA PRO A 75 4.46 30.36 31.91
C PRO A 75 5.72 30.79 32.65
N VAL A 76 5.94 32.10 32.85
CA VAL A 76 7.12 32.58 33.59
C VAL A 76 7.02 32.21 35.08
N ALA A 77 5.83 32.33 35.68
CA ALA A 77 5.59 31.88 37.05
C ALA A 77 5.73 30.35 37.18
N ALA A 78 5.33 29.60 36.14
CA ALA A 78 5.52 28.16 36.10
C ALA A 78 7.00 27.77 36.09
N LEU A 79 7.84 28.42 35.27
CA LEU A 79 9.29 28.19 35.28
C LEU A 79 9.94 28.60 36.60
N ALA A 80 9.50 29.69 37.21
CA ALA A 80 9.98 30.11 38.53
C ALA A 80 9.67 29.09 39.64
N ALA A 81 8.49 28.45 39.57
CA ALA A 81 8.09 27.44 40.53
C ALA A 81 8.80 26.08 40.33
N ALA A 82 9.29 25.79 39.12
CA ALA A 82 9.89 24.51 38.79
C ALA A 82 11.25 24.26 39.44
N ASP A 83 12.00 25.34 39.72
CA ASP A 83 13.32 25.35 40.37
C ASP A 83 14.28 24.23 39.88
N PRO A 84 14.69 24.27 38.59
CA PRO A 84 15.60 23.28 38.04
C PRO A 84 17.01 23.41 38.64
N VAL A 85 17.68 22.29 38.93
CA VAL A 85 18.99 22.25 39.60
C VAL A 85 20.12 21.64 38.76
N ALA A 86 19.81 20.97 37.66
CA ALA A 86 20.85 20.47 36.74
C ALA A 86 21.48 21.62 35.93
N ASP A 87 22.64 21.38 35.33
CA ASP A 87 23.36 22.39 34.53
C ASP A 87 22.57 22.87 33.31
N LEU A 88 21.73 21.99 32.74
CA LEU A 88 20.87 22.25 31.60
C LEU A 88 19.42 21.93 31.93
N VAL A 89 18.51 22.76 31.44
CA VAL A 89 17.07 22.53 31.54
C VAL A 89 16.38 22.74 30.20
N VAL A 90 15.48 21.83 29.85
CA VAL A 90 14.60 21.91 28.69
C VAL A 90 13.23 22.37 29.14
N THR A 91 12.69 23.41 28.52
CA THR A 91 11.36 23.96 28.83
C THR A 91 10.41 23.68 27.66
N LEU A 92 9.25 23.09 27.97
CA LEU A 92 8.25 22.64 26.99
C LEU A 92 6.85 23.15 27.36
N ALA A 93 6.06 23.55 26.38
CA ALA A 93 4.61 23.65 26.54
C ALA A 93 3.97 22.26 26.41
N ALA A 94 2.92 21.99 27.17
CA ALA A 94 2.23 20.69 27.16
C ALA A 94 1.30 20.49 25.95
N ASP A 95 1.02 21.55 25.18
CA ASP A 95 0.16 21.58 23.98
C ASP A 95 0.95 21.54 22.65
N LEU A 96 2.15 20.94 22.68
CA LEU A 96 2.96 20.64 21.49
C LEU A 96 2.70 19.19 21.00
N PRO A 97 1.69 18.91 20.16
CA PRO A 97 1.26 17.56 19.80
C PRO A 97 2.26 16.75 18.96
N PHE A 98 3.31 17.39 18.44
CA PHE A 98 4.28 16.76 17.52
C PHE A 98 5.72 16.76 18.03
N VAL A 99 5.97 17.30 19.22
CA VAL A 99 7.34 17.37 19.77
C VAL A 99 7.93 15.97 19.97
N THR A 100 9.21 15.81 19.65
CA THR A 100 9.91 14.51 19.74
C THR A 100 11.22 14.61 20.52
N PRO A 101 11.80 13.48 20.97
CA PRO A 101 13.14 13.48 21.54
C PRO A 101 14.22 14.04 20.61
N LYS A 102 14.03 13.98 19.29
CA LYS A 102 14.97 14.57 18.31
C LYS A 102 14.95 16.09 18.36
N THR A 103 13.76 16.68 18.51
CA THR A 103 13.59 18.13 18.68
C THR A 103 14.35 18.60 19.92
N VAL A 104 14.21 17.89 21.04
CA VAL A 104 14.94 18.18 22.29
C VAL A 104 16.45 18.02 22.11
N ALA A 105 16.89 16.95 21.45
CA ALA A 105 18.30 16.72 21.17
C ALA A 105 18.92 17.83 20.31
N ALA A 106 18.22 18.29 19.27
CA ALA A 106 18.69 19.36 18.39
C ALA A 106 18.86 20.70 19.12
N LEU A 107 17.95 21.03 20.05
CA LEU A 107 18.08 22.24 20.88
C LEU A 107 19.31 22.17 21.79
N LEU A 108 19.54 21.01 22.42
CA LEU A 108 20.70 20.78 23.28
C LEU A 108 22.01 20.77 22.49
N GLU A 109 22.01 20.20 21.29
CA GLU A 109 23.17 20.19 20.39
C GLU A 109 23.52 21.62 19.97
N ALA A 110 22.56 22.41 19.50
CA ALA A 110 22.79 23.81 19.13
C ALA A 110 23.30 24.66 20.32
N LEU A 111 22.78 24.42 21.53
CA LEU A 111 23.25 25.10 22.73
C LEU A 111 24.68 24.69 23.11
N ASN A 112 25.08 23.45 22.83
CA ASN A 112 26.43 22.96 23.10
C ASN A 112 27.44 23.42 22.04
N GLU A 113 27.02 23.58 20.78
CA GLU A 113 27.86 24.11 19.69
C GLU A 113 28.25 25.57 19.93
N ASP A 114 27.36 26.38 20.51
CA ASP A 114 27.66 27.76 20.92
C ASP A 114 27.82 27.87 22.44
N ALA A 115 29.07 27.75 22.90
CA ALA A 115 29.40 27.90 24.32
C ALA A 115 29.04 29.28 24.92
N THR A 116 28.80 30.30 24.08
CA THR A 116 28.42 31.65 24.52
C THR A 116 26.91 31.87 24.55
N ALA A 117 26.13 30.96 23.96
CA ALA A 117 24.69 31.00 24.00
C ALA A 117 24.17 30.58 25.39
N GLU A 118 23.21 31.35 25.89
CA GLU A 118 22.55 31.14 27.17
C GLU A 118 21.32 30.22 27.02
N ALA A 119 20.70 30.23 25.83
CA ALA A 119 19.56 29.40 25.47
C ALA A 119 19.55 29.07 23.97
N ALA A 120 18.89 27.96 23.63
CA ALA A 120 18.51 27.59 22.27
C ALA A 120 16.98 27.50 22.18
N PHE A 121 16.39 28.25 21.24
CA PHE A 121 14.94 28.26 21.03
C PHE A 121 14.56 27.59 19.72
N ALA A 122 13.44 26.88 19.71
CA ALA A 122 12.82 26.41 18.48
C ALA A 122 12.26 27.59 17.67
N VAL A 123 12.33 27.46 16.35
CA VAL A 123 11.67 28.33 15.38
C VAL A 123 10.83 27.47 14.45
N ASP A 124 9.56 27.83 14.31
CA ASP A 124 8.64 27.12 13.42
C ASP A 124 8.85 27.47 11.95
N ASP A 125 8.14 26.77 11.06
CA ASP A 125 8.22 26.94 9.60
C ASP A 125 7.81 28.35 9.11
N THR A 126 7.17 29.15 9.97
CA THR A 126 6.84 30.56 9.68
C THR A 126 7.94 31.54 10.10
N GLY A 127 9.02 31.04 10.70
CA GLY A 127 10.11 31.85 11.24
C GLY A 127 9.81 32.42 12.62
N ARG A 128 8.76 31.96 13.31
CA ARG A 128 8.39 32.45 14.64
C ARG A 128 9.07 31.63 15.74
N VAL A 129 9.65 32.34 16.71
CA VAL A 129 10.30 31.73 17.87
C VAL A 129 9.26 31.16 18.85
N GLN A 130 9.46 29.90 19.24
CA GLN A 130 8.67 29.20 20.23
C GLN A 130 9.38 29.25 21.59
N PHE A 131 9.03 30.23 22.43
CA PHE A 131 9.75 30.49 23.68
C PHE A 131 9.58 29.40 24.76
N LEU A 132 8.55 28.54 24.64
CA LEU A 132 8.32 27.37 25.49
C LEU A 132 8.74 26.07 24.79
N LEU A 133 9.61 26.12 23.80
CA LEU A 133 10.27 24.95 23.24
C LEU A 133 11.75 25.31 23.14
N ALA A 134 12.45 25.15 24.27
CA ALA A 134 13.80 25.69 24.43
C ALA A 134 14.68 24.83 25.33
N ALA A 135 15.99 24.88 25.10
CA ALA A 135 17.01 24.40 26.01
C ALA A 135 17.75 25.59 26.62
N TRP A 136 18.03 25.55 27.92
CA TRP A 136 18.67 26.63 28.67
C TRP A 136 19.88 26.11 29.43
N ARG A 137 20.89 26.99 29.57
CA ARG A 137 21.82 26.88 30.68
C ARG A 137 21.09 27.33 31.94
N THR A 138 20.96 26.45 32.91
CA THR A 138 20.14 26.70 34.11
C THR A 138 20.54 27.98 34.85
N PRO A 139 21.83 28.32 35.03
CA PRO A 139 22.23 29.58 35.65
C PRO A 139 21.73 30.83 34.89
N ALA A 140 21.63 30.76 33.57
CA ALA A 140 21.12 31.86 32.76
C ALA A 140 19.60 32.00 32.95
N LEU A 141 18.85 30.90 32.92
CA LEU A 141 17.41 30.93 33.20
C LEU A 141 17.12 31.50 34.60
N ALA A 142 17.86 31.06 35.61
CA ALA A 142 17.77 31.56 36.98
C ALA A 142 18.06 33.07 37.05
N ALA A 143 19.15 33.55 36.46
CA ALA A 143 19.49 34.96 36.43
C ALA A 143 18.41 35.81 35.73
N ARG A 144 17.78 35.29 34.66
CA ARG A 144 16.66 35.96 33.98
C ARG A 144 15.42 36.02 34.87
N LEU A 145 15.09 34.96 35.60
CA LEU A 145 14.00 34.95 36.57
C LEU A 145 14.24 35.93 37.73
N ASP A 146 15.46 35.94 38.29
CA ASP A 146 15.87 36.85 39.37
C ASP A 146 15.79 38.31 38.96
N SER A 147 16.13 38.62 37.69
CA SER A 147 16.04 39.98 37.15
C SER A 147 14.62 40.56 37.16
N LEU A 148 13.59 39.73 37.30
CA LEU A 148 12.20 40.15 37.42
C LEU A 148 11.80 40.55 38.85
N GLY A 149 12.68 40.37 39.85
CA GLY A 149 12.47 40.83 41.23
C GLY A 149 11.23 40.23 41.91
N GLY A 150 10.85 39.00 41.52
CA GLY A 150 9.66 38.30 42.01
C GLY A 150 8.36 38.65 41.27
N ASP A 151 8.37 39.59 40.32
CA ASP A 151 7.22 39.92 39.47
C ASP A 151 7.11 38.96 38.27
N VAL A 152 6.77 37.70 38.54
CA VAL A 152 6.69 36.61 37.55
C VAL A 152 5.27 36.35 37.04
N ALA A 153 4.25 36.82 37.76
CA ALA A 153 2.86 36.54 37.44
C ALA A 153 2.39 37.25 36.15
N ASN A 154 1.73 36.49 35.27
CA ASN A 154 1.22 36.91 33.96
C ASN A 154 2.27 37.52 33.02
N ARG A 155 3.56 37.26 33.27
CA ARG A 155 4.63 37.70 32.38
C ARG A 155 4.71 36.79 31.14
N PRO A 156 4.89 37.35 29.93
CA PRO A 156 5.14 36.55 28.74
C PRO A 156 6.57 36.00 28.77
N MET A 157 6.78 34.83 28.15
CA MET A 157 8.10 34.21 28.07
C MET A 157 9.18 35.09 27.42
N LYS A 158 8.78 36.03 26.54
CA LYS A 158 9.68 37.01 25.95
C LYS A 158 10.41 37.88 26.98
N ALA A 159 9.88 38.02 28.20
CA ALA A 159 10.55 38.75 29.29
C ALA A 159 11.85 38.05 29.77
N LEU A 160 11.94 36.74 29.58
CA LEU A 160 13.10 35.94 29.95
C LEU A 160 14.15 35.87 28.83
N LEU A 161 13.94 36.52 27.67
CA LEU A 161 14.90 36.48 26.57
C LEU A 161 16.31 36.88 27.05
N PRO A 162 17.30 36.00 26.89
CA PRO A 162 18.68 36.30 27.23
C PRO A 162 19.32 37.18 26.14
N GLU A 163 20.48 37.76 26.44
CA GLU A 163 21.20 38.59 25.47
C GLU A 163 21.78 37.75 24.33
N ARG A 164 22.20 36.52 24.64
CA ARG A 164 22.77 35.59 23.66
C ARG A 164 21.96 34.30 23.61
N TYR A 165 21.32 34.06 22.48
CA TYR A 165 20.65 32.79 22.21
C TYR A 165 20.82 32.39 20.75
N VAL A 166 20.66 31.09 20.51
CA VAL A 166 20.59 30.51 19.17
C VAL A 166 19.18 30.03 18.87
N THR A 167 18.87 29.84 17.59
CA THR A 167 17.59 29.34 17.14
C THR A 167 17.75 28.09 16.30
N VAL A 168 16.88 27.11 16.50
CA VAL A 168 16.86 25.85 15.74
C VAL A 168 15.55 25.76 14.99
N ALA A 169 15.62 25.66 13.66
CA ALA A 169 14.43 25.44 12.83
C ALA A 169 13.89 24.03 13.07
N VAL A 170 12.62 23.91 13.44
CA VAL A 170 11.95 22.64 13.73
C VAL A 170 10.54 22.65 13.12
N SER A 171 10.24 21.64 12.31
CA SER A 171 8.93 21.45 11.68
C SER A 171 7.82 21.07 12.68
N GLU A 172 8.20 20.61 13.87
CA GLU A 172 7.34 20.05 14.90
C GLU A 172 6.92 21.07 15.98
N ALA A 173 7.20 22.36 15.77
CA ALA A 173 7.01 23.45 16.73
C ALA A 173 5.57 24.01 16.83
N THR A 174 4.58 23.36 16.22
CA THR A 174 3.19 23.87 16.19
C THR A 174 2.50 23.63 17.53
N ASP A 175 2.00 24.71 18.15
CA ASP A 175 1.20 24.69 19.38
C ASP A 175 -0.31 24.64 19.07
N CYS A 176 -1.08 23.88 19.85
CA CYS A 176 -2.53 23.76 19.72
C CYS A 176 -3.26 24.78 20.61
N ASP A 177 -3.49 25.97 20.06
CA ASP A 177 -4.06 27.09 20.81
C ASP A 177 -5.58 27.25 20.69
N THR A 178 -6.17 26.73 19.62
CA THR A 178 -7.59 26.85 19.30
C THR A 178 -8.23 25.52 18.88
N PRO A 179 -9.57 25.39 18.88
CA PRO A 179 -10.24 24.20 18.36
C PRO A 179 -9.90 23.89 16.90
N ALA A 180 -9.66 24.93 16.08
CA ALA A 180 -9.23 24.77 14.69
C ALA A 180 -7.80 24.21 14.60
N ASP A 181 -6.89 24.63 15.49
CA ASP A 181 -5.54 24.06 15.56
C ASP A 181 -5.58 22.60 16.01
N LEU A 182 -6.48 22.26 16.96
CA LEU A 182 -6.69 20.88 17.40
C LEU A 182 -7.28 20.00 16.29
N GLU A 183 -8.23 20.50 15.51
CA GLU A 183 -8.78 19.79 14.35
C GLU A 183 -7.72 19.61 13.26
N ALA A 184 -6.94 20.64 12.96
CA ALA A 184 -5.80 20.56 12.03
C ALA A 184 -4.74 19.57 12.52
N ALA A 185 -4.43 19.58 13.82
CA ALA A 185 -3.49 18.66 14.41
C ALA A 185 -4.02 17.22 14.44
N ARG A 186 -5.32 16.99 14.69
CA ARG A 186 -5.96 15.66 14.59
C ARG A 186 -6.00 15.14 13.16
N ALA A 187 -6.26 16.03 12.19
CA ALA A 187 -6.16 15.71 10.78
C ALA A 187 -4.71 15.33 10.39
N GLY A 188 -3.70 16.02 10.93
CA GLY A 188 -2.27 15.71 10.73
C GLY A 188 -1.73 14.54 11.56
N SER A 189 -2.39 14.18 12.66
CA SER A 189 -1.93 13.17 13.64
C SER A 189 -2.60 11.81 13.49
N THR A 190 -3.45 11.65 12.47
CA THR A 190 -3.69 10.31 11.90
C THR A 190 -2.39 9.89 11.21
N THR A 191 -1.35 9.60 12.01
CA THR A 191 0.05 9.31 11.70
C THR A 191 0.44 9.65 10.27
N ALA A 192 1.31 10.64 10.06
CA ALA A 192 2.05 10.83 8.81
C ALA A 192 2.32 9.49 8.10
N ARG A 193 1.45 9.09 7.16
CA ARG A 193 1.50 7.78 6.49
C ARG A 193 2.39 7.92 5.27
N VAL A 194 3.57 8.52 5.47
CA VAL A 194 4.63 8.51 4.47
C VAL A 194 5.19 7.10 4.49
N ALA A 195 4.79 6.29 3.50
CA ALA A 195 5.37 4.97 3.39
C ALA A 195 6.87 5.08 3.14
N THR A 196 7.65 4.31 3.90
CA THR A 196 9.11 4.28 3.81
C THR A 196 9.61 3.95 2.41
N ASP A 197 8.82 3.17 1.66
CA ASP A 197 9.08 2.67 0.33
C ASP A 197 7.77 2.14 -0.31
N PRO A 198 7.78 1.83 -1.63
CA PRO A 198 6.63 1.24 -2.31
C PRO A 198 6.10 -0.06 -1.70
N ASP A 199 6.94 -0.96 -1.20
CA ASP A 199 6.53 -2.28 -0.70
C ASP A 199 5.75 -2.17 0.61
N HIS A 200 6.21 -1.27 1.49
CA HIS A 200 5.48 -0.91 2.69
C HIS A 200 4.11 -0.30 2.34
N ALA A 201 4.05 0.61 1.36
CA ALA A 201 2.78 1.20 0.90
C ALA A 201 1.81 0.13 0.39
N ARG A 202 2.28 -0.82 -0.42
CA ARG A 202 1.47 -1.93 -0.96
C ARG A 202 0.94 -2.85 0.15
N ARG A 203 1.74 -3.15 1.18
CA ARG A 203 1.28 -3.95 2.34
C ARG A 203 0.18 -3.24 3.13
N VAL A 204 0.43 -1.98 3.52
CA VAL A 204 -0.53 -1.19 4.31
C VAL A 204 -1.86 -1.06 3.57
N LEU A 205 -1.84 -0.87 2.25
CA LEU A 205 -3.07 -0.86 1.46
C LEU A 205 -3.84 -2.18 1.53
N ARG A 206 -3.17 -3.32 1.34
CA ARG A 206 -3.85 -4.62 1.38
C ARG A 206 -4.48 -4.91 2.74
N GLU A 207 -3.82 -4.48 3.82
CA GLU A 207 -4.26 -4.73 5.20
C GLU A 207 -5.39 -3.78 5.63
N ALA A 208 -5.36 -2.51 5.19
CA ALA A 208 -6.32 -1.50 5.63
C ALA A 208 -7.63 -1.50 4.85
N LEU A 209 -7.65 -2.01 3.62
CA LEU A 209 -8.83 -1.99 2.77
C LEU A 209 -9.80 -3.10 3.16
N SER A 210 -11.06 -2.73 3.41
CA SER A 210 -12.13 -3.72 3.58
C SER A 210 -12.32 -4.52 2.29
N PRO A 211 -12.69 -5.80 2.33
CA PRO A 211 -13.01 -6.56 1.11
C PRO A 211 -14.36 -6.16 0.49
N LEU A 212 -14.48 -6.36 -0.82
CA LEU A 212 -15.75 -6.34 -1.54
C LEU A 212 -16.63 -7.53 -1.10
N PRO A 213 -17.97 -7.37 -1.15
CA PRO A 213 -18.88 -8.48 -0.92
C PRO A 213 -18.66 -9.58 -1.96
N SER A 214 -18.76 -10.83 -1.53
CA SER A 214 -18.71 -11.98 -2.45
C SER A 214 -20.05 -12.17 -3.15
N ARG A 215 -20.05 -12.54 -4.42
CA ARG A 215 -21.24 -12.94 -5.19
C ARG A 215 -20.99 -14.25 -5.93
N THR A 216 -22.04 -14.99 -6.25
CA THR A 216 -21.97 -16.14 -7.15
C THR A 216 -22.32 -15.68 -8.56
N VAL A 217 -21.50 -16.06 -9.53
CA VAL A 217 -21.69 -15.73 -10.95
C VAL A 217 -21.36 -16.93 -11.84
N PRO A 218 -21.90 -17.01 -13.06
CA PRO A 218 -21.45 -17.97 -14.06
C PRO A 218 -19.94 -17.87 -14.32
N VAL A 219 -19.28 -18.99 -14.65
CA VAL A 219 -17.81 -19.02 -14.87
C VAL A 219 -17.37 -17.99 -15.91
N GLU A 220 -18.13 -17.83 -16.98
CA GLU A 220 -17.86 -16.91 -18.08
C GLU A 220 -17.86 -15.43 -17.66
N GLU A 221 -18.63 -15.08 -16.62
CA GLU A 221 -18.73 -13.72 -16.07
C GLU A 221 -17.71 -13.46 -14.94
N ALA A 222 -17.05 -14.51 -14.44
CA ALA A 222 -16.13 -14.43 -13.31
C ALA A 222 -14.76 -13.84 -13.68
N ARG A 223 -14.46 -13.63 -14.96
CA ARG A 223 -13.13 -13.20 -15.42
C ARG A 223 -12.73 -11.84 -14.82
N GLY A 224 -11.50 -11.76 -14.33
CA GLY A 224 -10.98 -10.55 -13.66
C GLY A 224 -11.42 -10.39 -12.20
N ALA A 225 -12.32 -11.25 -11.72
CA ALA A 225 -12.62 -11.37 -10.30
C ALA A 225 -11.60 -12.26 -9.58
N THR A 226 -11.79 -12.45 -8.28
CA THR A 226 -10.99 -13.33 -7.42
C THR A 226 -11.91 -14.36 -6.76
N LEU A 227 -11.49 -15.62 -6.71
CA LEU A 227 -12.23 -16.68 -6.01
C LEU A 227 -12.43 -16.32 -4.54
N ALA A 228 -13.69 -16.27 -4.11
CA ALA A 228 -14.07 -16.01 -2.72
C ALA A 228 -14.18 -17.29 -1.88
N ALA A 229 -14.27 -18.44 -2.55
CA ALA A 229 -14.20 -19.79 -2.00
C ALA A 229 -13.37 -20.67 -2.95
N PRO A 230 -12.82 -21.80 -2.49
CA PRO A 230 -12.05 -22.69 -3.36
C PRO A 230 -12.88 -23.19 -4.56
N LEU A 231 -12.24 -23.32 -5.72
CA LEU A 231 -12.77 -24.04 -6.86
C LEU A 231 -12.63 -25.54 -6.59
N VAL A 232 -13.74 -26.22 -6.39
CA VAL A 232 -13.79 -27.65 -6.11
C VAL A 232 -14.39 -28.38 -7.30
N ALA A 233 -13.69 -29.38 -7.83
CA ALA A 233 -14.20 -30.20 -8.93
C ALA A 233 -15.51 -30.88 -8.53
N ALA A 234 -16.57 -30.67 -9.29
CA ALA A 234 -17.82 -31.40 -9.12
C ALA A 234 -17.64 -32.88 -9.54
N GLU A 235 -16.77 -33.12 -10.52
CA GLU A 235 -16.62 -34.40 -11.19
C GLU A 235 -15.15 -34.79 -11.41
N ALA A 236 -14.92 -36.10 -11.54
CA ALA A 236 -13.59 -36.63 -11.82
C ALA A 236 -13.17 -36.35 -13.27
N LEU A 237 -11.87 -36.13 -13.50
CA LEU A 237 -11.29 -36.04 -14.85
C LEU A 237 -10.15 -37.07 -15.02
N PRO A 238 -10.20 -37.89 -16.08
CA PRO A 238 -11.36 -38.18 -16.92
C PRO A 238 -12.56 -38.75 -16.13
N ARG A 239 -13.79 -38.52 -16.59
CA ARG A 239 -15.03 -39.00 -15.94
C ARG A 239 -15.20 -40.52 -15.99
N VAL A 240 -14.61 -41.15 -17.00
CA VAL A 240 -14.60 -42.59 -17.24
C VAL A 240 -13.22 -43.00 -17.76
N ARG A 241 -12.93 -44.30 -17.84
CA ARG A 241 -11.68 -44.75 -18.49
C ARG A 241 -11.69 -44.38 -19.97
N THR A 242 -10.60 -43.80 -20.47
CA THR A 242 -10.47 -43.40 -21.88
C THR A 242 -9.16 -43.89 -22.48
N SER A 243 -9.11 -44.12 -23.78
CA SER A 243 -7.85 -44.49 -24.44
C SER A 243 -6.88 -43.31 -24.47
N ALA A 244 -5.63 -43.49 -24.05
CA ALA A 244 -4.60 -42.45 -24.20
C ALA A 244 -3.99 -42.44 -25.61
N MET A 245 -4.20 -43.50 -26.39
CA MET A 245 -3.54 -43.75 -27.67
C MET A 245 -4.49 -44.42 -28.66
N ASP A 246 -4.15 -44.37 -29.94
CA ASP A 246 -4.80 -45.20 -30.94
C ASP A 246 -4.29 -46.65 -30.80
N GLY A 247 -5.21 -47.60 -30.82
CA GLY A 247 -4.87 -49.01 -30.70
C GLY A 247 -6.09 -49.90 -30.58
N TYR A 248 -6.01 -50.86 -29.65
CA TYR A 248 -7.02 -51.86 -29.39
C TYR A 248 -7.33 -51.88 -27.90
N ALA A 249 -8.60 -51.70 -27.56
CA ALA A 249 -9.09 -52.02 -26.22
C ALA A 249 -9.25 -53.54 -26.18
N VAL A 250 -8.61 -54.17 -25.21
CA VAL A 250 -8.53 -55.63 -25.09
C VAL A 250 -9.10 -56.08 -23.74
N ALA A 251 -9.63 -57.29 -23.68
CA ALA A 251 -10.11 -57.93 -22.46
C ALA A 251 -9.37 -59.24 -22.20
N GLY A 252 -8.76 -59.36 -21.02
CA GLY A 252 -7.95 -60.52 -20.64
C GLY A 252 -6.59 -60.61 -21.33
N ASP A 253 -6.00 -61.80 -21.31
CA ASP A 253 -4.73 -62.11 -21.98
C ASP A 253 -4.94 -62.45 -23.45
N GLY A 254 -3.96 -62.09 -24.29
CA GLY A 254 -4.02 -62.35 -25.72
C GLY A 254 -3.63 -63.78 -26.11
N PRO A 255 -3.84 -64.17 -27.38
CA PRO A 255 -4.31 -63.31 -28.48
C PRO A 255 -5.82 -63.05 -28.42
N TRP A 256 -6.27 -61.90 -28.94
CA TRP A 256 -7.65 -61.44 -28.82
C TRP A 256 -8.42 -61.47 -30.14
N LEU A 257 -9.69 -61.88 -30.13
CA LEU A 257 -10.58 -61.84 -31.29
C LEU A 257 -11.01 -60.40 -31.59
N LEU A 258 -10.71 -59.91 -32.80
CA LEU A 258 -11.07 -58.55 -33.23
C LEU A 258 -12.56 -58.46 -33.59
N ARG A 259 -13.27 -57.64 -32.83
CA ARG A 259 -14.62 -57.17 -33.09
C ARG A 259 -14.62 -56.20 -34.29
N ASN A 260 -15.72 -56.18 -35.06
CA ASN A 260 -15.84 -55.33 -36.25
C ASN A 260 -16.16 -53.87 -35.89
N GLU A 261 -16.70 -53.64 -34.70
CA GLU A 261 -16.98 -52.32 -34.16
C GLU A 261 -15.69 -51.50 -33.99
N ILE A 262 -15.79 -50.18 -34.03
CA ILE A 262 -14.69 -49.26 -33.73
C ILE A 262 -15.20 -48.25 -32.71
N ARG A 263 -14.34 -47.88 -31.74
CA ARG A 263 -14.66 -46.89 -30.71
C ARG A 263 -13.92 -45.58 -30.98
N TYR A 264 -14.67 -44.52 -31.23
CA TYR A 264 -14.16 -43.16 -31.40
C TYR A 264 -14.48 -42.26 -30.19
N ALA A 265 -13.76 -41.15 -30.07
CA ALA A 265 -14.05 -40.12 -29.09
C ALA A 265 -15.44 -39.51 -29.35
N GLY A 266 -16.27 -39.41 -28.31
CA GLY A 266 -17.66 -38.95 -28.42
C GLY A 266 -18.68 -40.04 -28.73
N ASP A 267 -18.28 -41.28 -29.02
CA ASP A 267 -19.23 -42.36 -29.28
C ASP A 267 -20.05 -42.73 -28.04
N GLY A 268 -21.37 -42.57 -28.13
CA GLY A 268 -22.32 -43.23 -27.24
C GLY A 268 -22.53 -44.71 -27.60
N GLY A 269 -22.91 -45.55 -26.63
CA GLY A 269 -23.31 -46.95 -26.87
C GLY A 269 -22.74 -47.96 -25.88
N SER A 270 -23.48 -49.04 -25.63
CA SER A 270 -23.07 -50.15 -24.77
C SER A 270 -22.33 -51.22 -25.58
N LEU A 271 -21.00 -51.10 -25.69
CA LEU A 271 -20.14 -52.22 -26.10
C LEU A 271 -19.51 -52.82 -24.84
N THR A 272 -19.61 -54.13 -24.72
CA THR A 272 -18.95 -54.91 -23.66
C THR A 272 -18.06 -55.94 -24.33
N LEU A 273 -16.79 -55.98 -23.93
CA LEU A 273 -15.85 -57.01 -24.34
C LEU A 273 -15.89 -58.19 -23.36
N GLY A 274 -16.01 -59.40 -23.91
CA GLY A 274 -15.72 -60.63 -23.19
C GLY A 274 -14.23 -60.93 -23.11
N ASP A 275 -13.85 -61.85 -22.23
CA ASP A 275 -12.46 -62.33 -22.12
C ASP A 275 -11.96 -62.87 -23.47
N GLY A 276 -10.76 -62.46 -23.88
CA GLY A 276 -10.18 -62.81 -25.18
C GLY A 276 -10.73 -62.01 -26.37
N GLU A 277 -11.52 -60.95 -26.16
CA GLU A 277 -11.98 -60.05 -27.24
C GLU A 277 -11.17 -58.74 -27.28
N ALA A 278 -11.12 -58.13 -28.47
CA ALA A 278 -10.56 -56.80 -28.69
C ALA A 278 -11.43 -55.97 -29.63
N VAL A 279 -11.42 -54.65 -29.47
CA VAL A 279 -12.03 -53.71 -30.42
C VAL A 279 -11.04 -52.60 -30.74
N ARG A 280 -11.07 -52.13 -31.99
CA ARG A 280 -10.28 -50.95 -32.38
C ARG A 280 -10.77 -49.73 -31.61
N ILE A 281 -9.86 -48.96 -31.04
CA ILE A 281 -10.17 -47.79 -30.23
C ILE A 281 -9.24 -46.62 -30.60
N ALA A 282 -9.84 -45.44 -30.76
CA ALA A 282 -9.12 -44.19 -30.97
C ALA A 282 -8.81 -43.47 -29.65
N THR A 283 -7.82 -42.59 -29.69
CA THR A 283 -7.43 -41.70 -28.59
C THR A 283 -8.62 -40.88 -28.10
N GLY A 284 -8.81 -40.83 -26.78
CA GLY A 284 -9.92 -40.13 -26.13
C GLY A 284 -11.24 -40.89 -26.13
N ALA A 285 -11.37 -42.01 -26.83
CA ALA A 285 -12.57 -42.83 -26.80
C ALA A 285 -12.75 -43.51 -25.44
N HIS A 286 -14.01 -43.62 -24.98
CA HIS A 286 -14.35 -44.35 -23.76
C HIS A 286 -14.04 -45.83 -23.92
N LEU A 287 -13.40 -46.42 -22.91
CA LEU A 287 -13.16 -47.86 -22.89
C LEU A 287 -14.49 -48.62 -22.79
N PRO A 288 -14.70 -49.67 -23.61
CA PRO A 288 -15.82 -50.60 -23.45
C PRO A 288 -15.84 -51.24 -22.06
N ALA A 289 -17.02 -51.63 -21.59
CA ALA A 289 -17.12 -52.46 -20.39
C ALA A 289 -16.37 -53.79 -20.61
N GLY A 290 -15.72 -54.33 -19.57
CA GLY A 290 -14.92 -55.55 -19.68
C GLY A 290 -13.51 -55.37 -20.24
N ALA A 291 -13.19 -54.23 -20.87
CA ALA A 291 -11.82 -53.94 -21.30
C ALA A 291 -10.85 -53.85 -20.11
N THR A 292 -9.78 -54.63 -20.15
CA THR A 292 -8.73 -54.66 -19.14
C THR A 292 -7.64 -53.65 -19.43
N ALA A 293 -7.27 -53.46 -20.71
CA ALA A 293 -6.21 -52.54 -21.12
C ALA A 293 -6.41 -51.97 -22.54
N VAL A 294 -5.63 -50.95 -22.88
CA VAL A 294 -5.38 -50.53 -24.27
C VAL A 294 -3.98 -50.94 -24.70
N VAL A 295 -3.85 -51.51 -25.90
CA VAL A 295 -2.57 -51.82 -26.56
C VAL A 295 -2.47 -50.99 -27.84
N ARG A 296 -1.39 -50.22 -27.99
CA ARG A 296 -1.18 -49.33 -29.14
C ARG A 296 -1.06 -50.08 -30.46
N ASP A 297 -1.38 -49.40 -31.54
CA ASP A 297 -1.25 -49.95 -32.89
C ASP A 297 0.16 -50.48 -33.19
N GLU A 298 1.20 -49.73 -32.82
CA GLU A 298 2.59 -50.15 -33.06
C GLU A 298 3.00 -51.42 -32.28
N PHE A 299 2.19 -51.87 -31.32
CA PHE A 299 2.50 -53.01 -30.43
C PHE A 299 1.70 -54.26 -30.76
N VAL A 300 0.89 -54.24 -31.82
CA VAL A 300 0.09 -55.40 -32.20
C VAL A 300 0.29 -55.79 -33.65
N ARG A 301 0.04 -57.06 -33.93
CA ARG A 301 -0.16 -57.60 -35.28
C ARG A 301 -1.59 -58.12 -35.38
N VAL A 302 -2.25 -57.81 -36.49
CA VAL A 302 -3.60 -58.30 -36.78
C VAL A 302 -3.55 -59.23 -37.99
N GLU A 303 -3.87 -60.50 -37.78
CA GLU A 303 -3.92 -61.53 -38.83
C GLU A 303 -5.16 -62.39 -38.64
N GLY A 304 -5.93 -62.61 -39.71
CA GLY A 304 -7.11 -63.51 -39.66
C GLY A 304 -8.20 -63.10 -38.67
N GLY A 305 -8.32 -61.81 -38.34
CA GLY A 305 -9.26 -61.31 -37.32
C GLY A 305 -8.78 -61.49 -35.88
N LEU A 306 -7.52 -61.86 -35.67
CA LEU A 306 -6.91 -62.04 -34.35
C LEU A 306 -5.85 -60.95 -34.10
N VAL A 307 -5.96 -60.25 -32.97
CA VAL A 307 -5.00 -59.24 -32.50
C VAL A 307 -4.00 -59.92 -31.58
N THR A 308 -2.72 -59.85 -31.91
CA THR A 308 -1.64 -60.41 -31.08
C THR A 308 -0.65 -59.32 -30.72
N ARG A 309 -0.31 -59.19 -29.43
CA ARG A 309 0.78 -58.28 -29.01
C ARG A 309 2.10 -58.80 -29.57
N LEU A 310 2.92 -57.90 -30.12
CA LEU A 310 4.26 -58.23 -30.58
C LEU A 310 5.13 -58.70 -29.40
N SER A 311 6.03 -59.66 -29.66
CA SER A 311 6.84 -60.31 -28.61
C SER A 311 7.81 -59.37 -27.91
N ASP A 312 8.25 -58.32 -28.59
CA ASP A 312 9.15 -57.27 -28.09
C ASP A 312 8.40 -56.04 -27.58
N ALA A 313 7.06 -56.01 -27.69
CA ALA A 313 6.26 -54.90 -27.18
C ALA A 313 6.09 -54.96 -25.65
N PRO A 314 6.07 -53.79 -24.97
CA PRO A 314 5.90 -53.74 -23.53
C PRO A 314 4.50 -54.18 -23.09
N VAL A 315 4.41 -54.79 -21.91
CA VAL A 315 3.15 -55.11 -21.24
C VAL A 315 2.73 -53.92 -20.38
N ARG A 316 1.85 -53.07 -20.89
CA ARG A 316 1.26 -51.93 -20.16
C ARG A 316 -0.19 -51.66 -20.57
N ASP A 317 -0.91 -50.92 -19.73
CA ASP A 317 -2.20 -50.33 -20.06
C ASP A 317 -1.99 -48.89 -20.53
N ASP A 318 -2.32 -48.62 -21.80
CA ASP A 318 -2.32 -47.27 -22.37
C ASP A 318 -3.70 -46.59 -22.26
N ALA A 319 -4.56 -47.03 -21.34
CA ALA A 319 -5.77 -46.32 -20.94
C ALA A 319 -5.50 -45.31 -19.82
N ARG A 320 -6.20 -44.18 -19.87
CA ARG A 320 -6.34 -43.27 -18.73
C ARG A 320 -7.40 -43.80 -17.79
N ARG A 321 -7.11 -43.81 -16.49
CA ARG A 321 -8.06 -44.18 -15.45
C ARG A 321 -9.08 -43.06 -15.24
N ARG A 322 -10.27 -43.41 -14.75
CA ARG A 322 -11.19 -42.41 -14.21
C ARG A 322 -10.48 -41.68 -13.07
N GLY A 323 -10.59 -40.36 -13.04
CA GLY A 323 -9.99 -39.53 -12.01
C GLY A 323 -8.47 -39.52 -11.97
N GLU A 324 -7.82 -39.88 -13.08
CA GLU A 324 -6.35 -39.87 -13.18
C GLU A 324 -5.77 -38.47 -12.99
N ASP A 325 -6.44 -37.42 -13.49
CA ASP A 325 -6.04 -36.03 -13.25
C ASP A 325 -6.56 -35.55 -11.88
N TRP A 326 -7.86 -35.78 -11.60
CA TRP A 326 -8.46 -35.50 -10.28
C TRP A 326 -9.78 -36.25 -10.05
N GLU A 327 -10.13 -36.46 -8.78
CA GLU A 327 -11.43 -36.98 -8.35
C GLU A 327 -12.43 -35.86 -8.02
N SER A 328 -13.71 -36.20 -7.96
CA SER A 328 -14.74 -35.29 -7.43
C SER A 328 -14.39 -34.85 -6.01
N GLY A 329 -14.61 -33.58 -5.70
CA GLY A 329 -14.24 -32.98 -4.41
C GLY A 329 -12.79 -32.47 -4.35
N THR A 330 -11.98 -32.65 -5.39
CA THR A 330 -10.61 -32.12 -5.43
C THR A 330 -10.62 -30.59 -5.52
N VAL A 331 -9.84 -29.91 -4.67
CA VAL A 331 -9.63 -28.46 -4.78
C VAL A 331 -8.69 -28.18 -5.96
N LEU A 332 -9.21 -27.55 -7.02
CA LEU A 332 -8.46 -27.19 -8.22
C LEU A 332 -7.78 -25.82 -8.10
N ALA A 333 -8.35 -24.92 -7.29
CA ALA A 333 -7.77 -23.63 -6.96
C ALA A 333 -8.30 -23.12 -5.61
N GLU A 334 -7.43 -22.51 -4.81
CA GLU A 334 -7.78 -21.97 -3.50
C GLU A 334 -8.58 -20.67 -3.57
N ALA A 335 -9.27 -20.32 -2.48
CA ALA A 335 -9.79 -18.98 -2.31
C ALA A 335 -8.64 -17.94 -2.36
N GLY A 336 -8.91 -16.76 -2.89
CA GLY A 336 -7.90 -15.74 -3.18
C GLY A 336 -7.18 -15.91 -4.53
N THR A 337 -7.43 -16.99 -5.26
CA THR A 337 -6.91 -17.16 -6.63
C THR A 337 -7.61 -16.21 -7.59
N ALA A 338 -6.85 -15.49 -8.42
CA ALA A 338 -7.39 -14.68 -9.50
C ALA A 338 -8.06 -15.56 -10.56
N VAL A 339 -9.25 -15.16 -11.04
CA VAL A 339 -9.95 -15.89 -12.10
C VAL A 339 -9.28 -15.61 -13.44
N SER A 340 -8.32 -16.46 -13.79
CA SER A 340 -7.58 -16.47 -15.04
C SER A 340 -8.23 -17.40 -16.08
N PRO A 341 -7.81 -17.37 -17.36
CA PRO A 341 -8.26 -18.35 -18.35
C PRO A 341 -8.03 -19.80 -17.93
N ALA A 342 -6.95 -20.08 -17.18
CA ALA A 342 -6.67 -21.41 -16.67
C ALA A 342 -7.69 -21.83 -15.59
N VAL A 343 -8.10 -20.91 -14.70
CA VAL A 343 -9.14 -21.18 -13.70
C VAL A 343 -10.49 -21.44 -14.38
N VAL A 344 -10.84 -20.65 -15.40
CA VAL A 344 -12.06 -20.85 -16.20
C VAL A 344 -12.04 -22.22 -16.88
N SER A 345 -10.92 -22.60 -17.50
CA SER A 345 -10.76 -23.92 -18.12
C SER A 345 -10.85 -25.05 -17.10
N ALA A 346 -10.21 -24.91 -15.94
CA ALA A 346 -10.24 -25.91 -14.88
C ALA A 346 -11.65 -26.06 -14.29
N ALA A 347 -12.38 -24.96 -14.12
CA ALA A 347 -13.77 -24.99 -13.68
C ALA A 347 -14.66 -25.74 -14.68
N ALA A 348 -14.52 -25.45 -15.98
CA ALA A 348 -15.23 -26.17 -17.03
C ALA A 348 -14.91 -27.68 -17.04
N SER A 349 -13.62 -28.05 -16.97
CA SER A 349 -13.20 -29.46 -16.91
C SER A 349 -13.62 -30.17 -15.64
N GLY A 350 -13.71 -29.43 -14.52
CA GLY A 350 -14.20 -29.91 -13.24
C GLY A 350 -15.72 -29.83 -13.10
N GLU A 351 -16.42 -29.40 -14.14
CA GLU A 351 -17.88 -29.39 -14.27
C GLU A 351 -18.56 -28.47 -13.25
N VAL A 352 -17.89 -27.35 -13.00
CA VAL A 352 -18.35 -26.25 -12.15
C VAL A 352 -18.86 -25.14 -13.06
N THR A 353 -20.15 -24.79 -12.91
CA THR A 353 -20.83 -23.79 -13.76
C THR A 353 -20.90 -22.41 -13.13
N GLU A 354 -20.69 -22.30 -11.81
CA GLU A 354 -20.72 -21.04 -11.09
C GLU A 354 -19.55 -20.93 -10.11
N LEU A 355 -19.04 -19.70 -9.94
CA LEU A 355 -17.97 -19.39 -9.00
C LEU A 355 -18.44 -18.36 -7.99
N ARG A 356 -18.10 -18.58 -6.71
CA ARG A 356 -18.21 -17.53 -5.70
C ARG A 356 -16.99 -16.64 -5.79
N VAL A 357 -17.16 -15.37 -6.10
CA VAL A 357 -16.07 -14.42 -6.40
C VAL A 357 -16.23 -13.07 -5.70
N ARG A 358 -15.13 -12.32 -5.61
CA ARG A 358 -15.08 -10.88 -5.29
C ARG A 358 -14.55 -10.10 -6.48
N GLY A 359 -15.15 -8.94 -6.76
CA GLY A 359 -14.79 -8.13 -7.91
C GLY A 359 -15.39 -8.63 -9.24
N PRO A 360 -14.85 -8.20 -10.40
CA PRO A 360 -13.63 -7.40 -10.57
C PRO A 360 -13.72 -6.03 -9.89
N LEU A 361 -12.57 -5.44 -9.52
CA LEU A 361 -12.51 -4.09 -8.96
C LEU A 361 -12.98 -3.08 -10.03
N ARG A 362 -14.10 -2.39 -9.78
CA ARG A 362 -14.63 -1.33 -10.67
C ARG A 362 -13.97 0.01 -10.34
N VAL A 363 -13.40 0.66 -11.34
CA VAL A 363 -12.64 1.92 -11.20
C VAL A 363 -13.29 3.03 -12.01
N HIS A 364 -13.50 4.19 -11.37
CA HIS A 364 -13.79 5.46 -12.06
C HIS A 364 -12.50 6.26 -12.19
N ILE A 365 -12.12 6.64 -13.41
CA ILE A 365 -10.92 7.44 -13.69
C ILE A 365 -11.29 8.91 -13.83
N VAL A 366 -10.57 9.79 -13.15
CA VAL A 366 -10.77 11.24 -13.23
C VAL A 366 -9.44 11.93 -13.51
N LEU A 367 -9.43 12.83 -14.48
CA LEU A 367 -8.31 13.74 -14.73
C LEU A 367 -8.67 15.14 -14.23
N THR A 368 -7.75 15.77 -13.49
CA THR A 368 -7.90 17.13 -12.93
C THR A 368 -7.00 18.13 -13.66
N GLY A 369 -7.26 19.42 -13.48
CA GLY A 369 -6.47 20.53 -14.04
C GLY A 369 -7.16 21.24 -15.19
N ASP A 370 -7.46 22.52 -15.02
CA ASP A 370 -8.11 23.37 -16.03
C ASP A 370 -7.23 23.61 -17.28
N GLU A 371 -5.92 23.39 -17.15
CA GLU A 371 -4.97 23.40 -18.25
C GLU A 371 -5.11 22.18 -19.17
N ILE A 372 -5.71 21.08 -18.70
CA ILE A 372 -5.76 19.82 -19.46
C ILE A 372 -6.89 19.87 -20.50
N ARG A 373 -6.51 19.75 -21.78
CA ARG A 373 -7.47 19.70 -22.89
C ARG A 373 -7.49 18.34 -23.57
N ARG A 374 -8.64 17.67 -23.52
CA ARG A 374 -8.84 16.37 -24.19
C ARG A 374 -9.00 16.50 -25.71
N THR A 375 -9.92 17.34 -26.20
CA THR A 375 -10.26 17.45 -27.63
C THR A 375 -10.15 18.87 -28.20
N GLY A 376 -10.02 19.00 -29.51
CA GLY A 376 -9.91 20.30 -30.21
C GLY A 376 -8.57 21.02 -30.01
N PRO A 377 -8.39 22.22 -30.61
CA PRO A 377 -7.12 22.95 -30.57
C PRO A 377 -6.79 23.43 -29.15
N LEU A 378 -5.50 23.44 -28.80
CA LEU A 378 -5.03 24.01 -27.54
C LEU A 378 -5.26 25.53 -27.53
N ARG A 379 -5.59 26.04 -26.35
CA ARG A 379 -5.64 27.48 -26.06
C ARG A 379 -4.41 27.88 -25.27
N GLU A 380 -4.18 29.18 -25.12
CA GLU A 380 -3.14 29.71 -24.24
C GLU A 380 -3.30 29.14 -22.82
N GLY A 381 -2.18 28.73 -22.21
CA GLY A 381 -2.16 28.10 -20.89
C GLY A 381 -2.62 26.64 -20.85
N GLN A 382 -3.03 26.03 -21.97
CA GLN A 382 -3.49 24.63 -22.00
C GLN A 382 -2.44 23.66 -22.54
N THR A 383 -2.46 22.44 -22.02
CA THR A 383 -1.70 21.30 -22.52
C THR A 383 -2.62 20.16 -22.97
N ARG A 384 -2.11 19.25 -23.78
CA ARG A 384 -2.87 18.11 -24.29
C ARG A 384 -2.99 17.03 -23.22
N ASP A 385 -4.20 16.50 -23.05
CA ASP A 385 -4.40 15.23 -22.35
C ASP A 385 -3.63 14.10 -23.05
N SER A 386 -2.50 13.71 -22.47
CA SER A 386 -1.59 12.68 -23.00
C SER A 386 -1.68 11.36 -22.24
N LEU A 387 -2.54 11.28 -21.22
CA LEU A 387 -2.63 10.14 -20.32
C LEU A 387 -4.05 9.54 -20.29
N GLY A 388 -5.08 10.38 -20.33
CA GLY A 388 -6.49 9.98 -20.38
C GLY A 388 -6.79 8.91 -21.43
N PRO A 389 -6.31 9.01 -22.68
CA PRO A 389 -6.55 8.00 -23.71
C PRO A 389 -5.96 6.61 -23.42
N VAL A 390 -4.95 6.50 -22.55
CA VAL A 390 -4.25 5.23 -22.28
C VAL A 390 -4.50 4.68 -20.87
N LEU A 391 -5.04 5.49 -19.95
CA LEU A 391 -5.33 5.06 -18.58
C LEU A 391 -6.28 3.85 -18.52
N PRO A 392 -7.33 3.74 -19.34
CA PRO A 392 -8.22 2.58 -19.25
C PRO A 392 -7.51 1.25 -19.46
N ASP A 393 -6.55 1.20 -20.38
CA ASP A 393 -5.79 -0.02 -20.66
C ASP A 393 -4.77 -0.32 -19.56
N LEU A 394 -4.15 0.71 -19.00
CA LEU A 394 -3.25 0.56 -17.84
C LEU A 394 -4.00 0.10 -16.58
N VAL A 395 -5.22 0.58 -16.36
CA VAL A 395 -6.09 0.13 -15.25
C VAL A 395 -6.50 -1.34 -15.44
N ARG A 396 -6.85 -1.74 -16.66
CA ARG A 396 -7.10 -3.15 -17.01
C ARG A 396 -5.88 -4.02 -16.80
N TRP A 397 -4.70 -3.53 -17.18
CA TRP A 397 -3.42 -4.20 -16.95
C TRP A 397 -3.14 -4.44 -15.46
N CYS A 398 -3.53 -3.49 -14.60
CA CYS A 398 -3.43 -3.64 -13.14
C CYS A 398 -4.49 -4.58 -12.53
N GLY A 399 -5.34 -5.19 -13.35
CA GLY A 399 -6.36 -6.16 -12.91
C GLY A 399 -7.66 -5.53 -12.42
N ALA A 400 -8.01 -4.34 -12.92
CA ALA A 400 -9.26 -3.65 -12.60
C ALA A 400 -10.09 -3.35 -13.86
N THR A 401 -11.37 -3.02 -13.69
CA THR A 401 -12.29 -2.69 -14.80
C THR A 401 -12.69 -1.23 -14.72
N VAL A 402 -12.57 -0.50 -15.83
CA VAL A 402 -13.04 0.89 -15.90
C VAL A 402 -14.54 0.94 -16.10
N VAL A 403 -15.25 1.67 -15.24
CA VAL A 403 -16.71 1.87 -15.30
C VAL A 403 -17.13 3.33 -15.50
N GLY A 404 -16.17 4.26 -15.43
CA GLY A 404 -16.42 5.68 -15.66
C GLY A 404 -15.13 6.44 -15.96
N GLU A 405 -15.25 7.48 -16.78
CA GLU A 405 -14.20 8.46 -17.05
C GLU A 405 -14.76 9.87 -16.89
N GLY A 406 -14.01 10.74 -16.21
CA GLY A 406 -14.38 12.12 -15.99
C GLY A 406 -13.19 13.07 -16.14
N HIS A 407 -13.52 14.33 -16.39
CA HIS A 407 -12.59 15.44 -16.24
C HIS A 407 -13.15 16.39 -15.19
N LEU A 408 -12.38 16.63 -14.15
CA LEU A 408 -12.77 17.47 -13.03
C LEU A 408 -12.04 18.81 -13.12
N ARG A 409 -12.82 19.88 -13.14
CA ARG A 409 -12.31 21.25 -13.08
C ARG A 409 -11.87 21.61 -11.67
N ASP A 410 -10.94 22.56 -11.57
CA ASP A 410 -10.41 23.03 -10.30
C ASP A 410 -11.43 23.93 -9.59
N THR A 411 -12.38 23.29 -8.91
CA THR A 411 -13.47 23.94 -8.17
C THR A 411 -13.47 23.48 -6.72
N ALA A 412 -13.87 24.37 -5.80
CA ALA A 412 -13.79 24.12 -4.36
C ALA A 412 -14.49 22.81 -3.91
N ASP A 413 -15.60 22.45 -4.58
CA ASP A 413 -16.46 21.32 -4.23
C ASP A 413 -16.39 20.17 -5.25
N GLY A 414 -15.47 20.23 -6.21
CA GLY A 414 -15.41 19.28 -7.32
C GLY A 414 -15.15 17.85 -6.87
N PHE A 415 -14.25 17.66 -5.90
CA PHE A 415 -13.95 16.36 -5.35
C PHE A 415 -15.10 15.81 -4.50
N ASP A 416 -15.82 16.66 -3.77
CA ASP A 416 -16.99 16.28 -2.98
C ASP A 416 -18.11 15.75 -3.89
N ALA A 417 -18.36 16.44 -5.01
CA ALA A 417 -19.30 15.99 -6.05
C ALA A 417 -18.85 14.67 -6.69
N LEU A 418 -17.55 14.49 -6.94
CA LEU A 418 -17.01 13.24 -7.45
C LEU A 418 -17.24 12.07 -6.49
N PHE A 419 -16.95 12.25 -5.19
CA PHE A 419 -17.12 11.19 -4.19
C PHE A 419 -18.57 10.75 -4.03
N THR A 420 -19.53 11.66 -4.24
CA THR A 420 -20.96 11.34 -4.18
C THR A 420 -21.55 10.85 -5.51
N GLY A 421 -20.93 11.19 -6.65
CA GLY A 421 -21.48 10.95 -7.99
C GLY A 421 -21.16 9.60 -8.65
N THR A 422 -20.44 8.69 -7.97
CA THR A 422 -20.02 7.40 -8.56
C THR A 422 -20.22 6.23 -7.59
N ASP A 423 -20.70 5.09 -8.10
CA ASP A 423 -20.87 3.84 -7.34
C ASP A 423 -19.69 2.86 -7.51
N ALA A 424 -18.61 3.29 -8.18
CA ALA A 424 -17.43 2.47 -8.42
C ALA A 424 -16.74 2.05 -7.11
N ASP A 425 -16.08 0.88 -7.12
CA ASP A 425 -15.37 0.34 -5.95
C ASP A 425 -14.11 1.15 -5.59
N ALA A 426 -13.53 1.83 -6.60
CA ALA A 426 -12.40 2.72 -6.44
C ALA A 426 -12.45 3.92 -7.40
N ILE A 427 -11.80 5.01 -7.02
CA ILE A 427 -11.68 6.25 -7.80
C ILE A 427 -10.18 6.52 -8.00
N VAL A 428 -9.74 6.62 -9.25
CA VAL A 428 -8.36 6.97 -9.62
C VAL A 428 -8.34 8.39 -10.14
N ILE A 429 -7.63 9.28 -9.47
CA ILE A 429 -7.59 10.71 -9.76
C ILE A 429 -6.18 11.08 -10.22
N VAL A 430 -6.04 11.69 -11.40
CA VAL A 430 -4.75 12.17 -11.92
C VAL A 430 -4.65 13.68 -11.80
N GLY A 431 -3.52 14.18 -11.28
CA GLY A 431 -3.21 15.62 -11.21
C GLY A 431 -3.39 16.24 -9.82
N ALA A 432 -4.11 15.58 -8.92
CA ALA A 432 -4.45 16.07 -7.59
C ALA A 432 -3.33 15.90 -6.53
N THR A 433 -2.07 16.08 -6.92
CA THR A 433 -0.92 15.93 -6.00
C THR A 433 0.15 17.02 -6.12
N GLY A 434 -0.03 18.00 -7.03
CA GLY A 434 0.76 19.23 -7.14
C GLY A 434 0.09 20.44 -6.47
N GLY A 435 0.73 21.62 -6.48
CA GLY A 435 0.27 22.82 -5.74
C GLY A 435 -1.23 23.14 -5.93
N GLY A 436 -1.90 23.54 -4.84
CA GLY A 436 -3.33 23.92 -4.82
C GLY A 436 -4.30 22.73 -4.90
N ALA A 437 -4.23 21.93 -5.97
CA ALA A 437 -5.15 20.80 -6.20
C ALA A 437 -4.94 19.65 -5.20
N ALA A 438 -3.70 19.42 -4.75
CA ALA A 438 -3.42 18.43 -3.71
C ALA A 438 -4.07 18.78 -2.37
N ASP A 439 -4.10 20.06 -2.04
CA ASP A 439 -4.72 20.55 -0.81
C ASP A 439 -6.24 20.47 -0.91
N GLN A 440 -6.80 20.72 -2.09
CA GLN A 440 -8.23 20.52 -2.35
C GLN A 440 -8.64 19.05 -2.21
N LEU A 441 -7.89 18.10 -2.80
CA LEU A 441 -8.19 16.67 -2.64
C LEU A 441 -8.09 16.24 -1.17
N ARG A 442 -7.04 16.65 -0.45
CA ARG A 442 -6.89 16.34 0.98
C ARG A 442 -8.03 16.95 1.81
N GLY A 443 -8.41 18.19 1.53
CA GLY A 443 -9.54 18.86 2.17
C GLY A 443 -10.87 18.12 1.91
N ALA A 444 -11.12 17.70 0.67
CA ALA A 444 -12.31 16.94 0.32
C ALA A 444 -12.34 15.55 0.97
N LEU A 445 -11.19 14.85 1.04
CA LEU A 445 -11.08 13.59 1.77
C LEU A 445 -11.39 13.77 3.26
N ALA A 446 -10.87 14.84 3.88
CA ALA A 446 -11.16 15.16 5.28
C ALA A 446 -12.65 15.46 5.51
N ARG A 447 -13.26 16.30 4.66
CA ARG A 447 -14.70 16.61 4.71
C ARG A 447 -15.58 15.37 4.52
N ALA A 448 -15.17 14.46 3.64
CA ALA A 448 -15.85 13.19 3.41
C ALA A 448 -15.66 12.18 4.55
N GLY A 449 -14.87 12.50 5.59
CA GLY A 449 -14.54 11.57 6.68
C GLY A 449 -13.70 10.38 6.22
N ALA A 450 -12.93 10.55 5.14
CA ALA A 450 -12.12 9.48 4.57
C ALA A 450 -10.89 9.19 5.44
N GLN A 451 -10.54 7.92 5.56
CA GLN A 451 -9.29 7.49 6.19
C GLN A 451 -8.17 7.47 5.15
N VAL A 452 -7.19 8.38 5.24
CA VAL A 452 -6.00 8.40 4.38
C VAL A 452 -5.07 7.25 4.76
N VAL A 453 -4.97 6.20 3.94
CA VAL A 453 -4.20 4.96 4.19
C VAL A 453 -2.73 5.09 3.81
N VAL A 454 -2.41 5.82 2.74
CA VAL A 454 -1.04 6.17 2.35
C VAL A 454 -1.07 7.63 1.95
N GLU A 455 -0.29 8.46 2.63
CA GLU A 455 -0.31 9.90 2.38
C GLU A 455 0.68 10.31 1.29
N ARG A 456 1.85 9.67 1.30
CA ARG A 456 2.96 9.83 0.36
C ARG A 456 3.78 8.54 0.36
N VAL A 457 4.61 8.36 -0.65
CA VAL A 457 5.58 7.26 -0.71
C VAL A 457 6.95 7.83 -0.98
N ARG A 458 7.97 7.33 -0.27
CA ARG A 458 9.35 7.78 -0.46
C ARG A 458 9.97 7.16 -1.72
N CYS A 459 9.51 7.63 -2.89
CA CYS A 459 10.00 7.21 -4.19
C CYS A 459 10.06 8.36 -5.21
N LYS A 460 10.82 8.17 -6.29
CA LYS A 460 10.93 9.13 -7.40
C LYS A 460 10.97 8.43 -8.77
N PRO A 461 10.17 8.89 -9.75
CA PRO A 461 9.02 9.78 -9.58
C PRO A 461 7.88 9.07 -8.82
N GLY A 462 6.83 9.80 -8.41
CA GLY A 462 5.63 9.19 -7.81
C GLY A 462 5.34 9.58 -6.36
N GLY A 463 6.30 10.14 -5.64
CA GLY A 463 6.19 10.26 -4.18
C GLY A 463 5.10 11.19 -3.61
N SER A 464 4.40 11.96 -4.44
CA SER A 464 3.28 12.83 -4.04
C SER A 464 1.92 12.12 -4.03
N GLN A 465 1.85 10.85 -4.38
CA GLN A 465 0.62 10.05 -4.41
C GLN A 465 -0.09 9.96 -3.06
N VAL A 466 -1.41 9.79 -3.09
CA VAL A 466 -2.24 9.55 -1.90
C VAL A 466 -3.18 8.37 -2.14
N ALA A 467 -3.44 7.57 -1.12
CA ALA A 467 -4.46 6.55 -1.14
C ALA A 467 -5.30 6.62 0.14
N ALA A 468 -6.63 6.57 0.00
CA ALA A 468 -7.57 6.72 1.10
C ALA A 468 -8.76 5.76 0.95
N THR A 469 -9.51 5.61 2.03
CA THR A 469 -10.77 4.84 2.07
C THR A 469 -11.90 5.77 2.51
N LEU A 470 -12.95 5.87 1.71
CA LEU A 470 -14.17 6.60 2.07
C LEU A 470 -14.95 5.83 3.16
N PRO A 471 -15.86 6.48 3.92
CA PRO A 471 -16.64 5.81 4.98
C PRO A 471 -17.45 4.59 4.51
N ASP A 472 -17.83 4.54 3.24
CA ASP A 472 -18.53 3.42 2.62
C ASP A 472 -17.60 2.30 2.09
N GLY A 473 -16.30 2.43 2.33
CA GLY A 473 -15.29 1.44 1.97
C GLY A 473 -14.72 1.57 0.55
N ARG A 474 -15.18 2.53 -0.26
CA ARG A 474 -14.58 2.79 -1.59
C ARG A 474 -13.15 3.33 -1.44
N ALA A 475 -12.25 2.89 -2.32
CA ALA A 475 -10.87 3.37 -2.32
C ALA A 475 -10.71 4.61 -3.19
N VAL A 476 -9.85 5.55 -2.79
CA VAL A 476 -9.44 6.71 -3.59
C VAL A 476 -7.93 6.63 -3.79
N LEU A 477 -7.46 6.70 -5.04
CA LEU A 477 -6.04 6.73 -5.39
C LEU A 477 -5.74 8.02 -6.17
N GLY A 478 -5.05 8.96 -5.53
CA GLY A 478 -4.51 10.16 -6.14
C GLY A 478 -3.13 9.91 -6.74
N LEU A 479 -3.02 10.13 -8.05
CA LEU A 479 -1.81 9.99 -8.86
C LEU A 479 -1.18 11.35 -9.17
N PRO A 480 0.15 11.40 -9.31
CA PRO A 480 0.84 12.57 -9.86
C PRO A 480 0.29 13.02 -11.22
N GLY A 481 0.30 14.33 -11.48
CA GLY A 481 -0.09 14.87 -12.79
C GLY A 481 0.89 14.58 -13.92
N ASN A 482 2.16 14.36 -13.58
CA ASN A 482 3.20 14.02 -14.56
C ASN A 482 2.97 12.61 -15.13
N PRO A 483 2.80 12.42 -16.46
CA PRO A 483 2.42 11.14 -17.04
C PRO A 483 3.24 9.92 -16.62
N VAL A 484 4.57 9.96 -16.68
CA VAL A 484 5.40 8.80 -16.28
C VAL A 484 5.27 8.50 -14.79
N ALA A 485 5.15 9.54 -13.96
CA ALA A 485 4.97 9.40 -12.53
C ALA A 485 3.60 8.76 -12.21
N ALA A 486 2.55 9.20 -12.91
CA ALA A 486 1.20 8.65 -12.78
C ALA A 486 1.16 7.16 -13.13
N VAL A 487 1.76 6.78 -14.27
CA VAL A 487 1.84 5.38 -14.72
C VAL A 487 2.63 4.54 -13.74
N ALA A 488 3.81 5.00 -13.31
CA ALA A 488 4.63 4.28 -12.35
C ALA A 488 3.89 4.07 -11.01
N THR A 489 3.27 5.12 -10.47
CA THR A 489 2.44 5.02 -9.26
C THR A 489 1.26 4.08 -9.46
N LEU A 490 0.55 4.15 -10.58
CA LEU A 490 -0.60 3.29 -10.88
C LEU A 490 -0.19 1.82 -10.85
N LEU A 491 0.90 1.47 -11.54
CA LEU A 491 1.44 0.10 -11.59
C LEU A 491 1.87 -0.42 -10.22
N VAL A 492 2.36 0.45 -9.33
CA VAL A 492 2.72 0.08 -7.96
C VAL A 492 1.48 -0.11 -7.08
N MET A 493 0.56 0.86 -7.11
CA MET A 493 -0.46 1.01 -6.07
C MET A 493 -1.78 0.32 -6.40
N LEU A 494 -2.24 0.39 -7.66
CA LEU A 494 -3.54 -0.14 -8.02
C LEU A 494 -3.65 -1.68 -7.87
N PRO A 495 -2.62 -2.49 -8.21
CA PRO A 495 -2.67 -3.93 -7.93
C PRO A 495 -2.84 -4.24 -6.44
N ALA A 496 -2.21 -3.47 -5.54
CA ALA A 496 -2.36 -3.65 -4.10
C ALA A 496 -3.78 -3.28 -3.61
N ILE A 497 -4.40 -2.25 -4.20
CA ILE A 497 -5.80 -1.91 -3.94
C ILE A 497 -6.71 -3.04 -4.43
N ALA A 498 -6.49 -3.55 -5.64
CA ALA A 498 -7.24 -4.69 -6.17
C ALA A 498 -7.09 -5.91 -5.26
N ASP A 499 -5.87 -6.24 -4.84
CA ASP A 499 -5.59 -7.35 -3.94
C ASP A 499 -6.35 -7.24 -2.61
N GLY A 500 -6.27 -6.08 -1.95
CA GLY A 500 -6.97 -5.86 -0.67
C GLY A 500 -8.50 -5.92 -0.83
N ARG A 501 -9.04 -5.25 -1.85
CA ARG A 501 -10.48 -5.19 -2.10
C ARG A 501 -11.05 -6.53 -2.57
N THR A 502 -10.30 -7.38 -3.26
CA THR A 502 -10.80 -8.69 -3.72
C THR A 502 -10.30 -9.88 -2.90
N LEU A 503 -9.46 -9.63 -1.89
CA LEU A 503 -8.73 -10.67 -1.15
C LEU A 503 -7.91 -11.58 -2.07
N ARG A 504 -7.36 -11.01 -3.15
CA ARG A 504 -6.49 -11.76 -4.05
C ARG A 504 -5.15 -12.02 -3.39
N THR A 505 -4.69 -13.25 -3.47
CA THR A 505 -3.32 -13.61 -3.09
C THR A 505 -2.36 -12.82 -4.00
N PRO A 506 -1.51 -11.93 -3.46
CA PRO A 506 -0.62 -11.13 -4.28
C PRO A 506 0.31 -12.01 -5.11
N ALA A 507 0.50 -11.65 -6.37
CA ALA A 507 1.45 -12.36 -7.23
C ALA A 507 2.89 -12.16 -6.72
N THR A 508 3.72 -13.19 -6.90
CA THR A 508 5.15 -13.07 -6.63
C THR A 508 5.76 -12.00 -7.55
N PRO A 509 6.47 -11.00 -7.01
CA PRO A 509 7.11 -9.98 -7.82
C PRO A 509 8.09 -10.57 -8.84
N VAL A 510 8.03 -10.09 -10.08
CA VAL A 510 9.04 -10.41 -11.09
C VAL A 510 10.30 -9.66 -10.74
N THR A 511 11.39 -10.38 -10.51
CA THR A 511 12.69 -9.76 -10.17
C THR A 511 13.78 -10.18 -11.14
N ALA A 512 14.74 -9.30 -11.38
CA ALA A 512 15.90 -9.58 -12.23
C ALA A 512 17.13 -8.77 -11.79
N PRO A 513 18.36 -9.26 -12.06
CA PRO A 513 19.57 -8.49 -11.80
C PRO A 513 19.62 -7.24 -12.70
N LEU A 514 19.83 -6.07 -12.12
CA LEU A 514 19.96 -4.81 -12.85
C LEU A 514 21.45 -4.53 -13.12
N ALA A 515 21.83 -4.40 -14.40
CA ALA A 515 23.23 -4.31 -14.79
C ALA A 515 23.86 -2.92 -14.60
N ASN A 516 23.04 -1.87 -14.48
CA ASN A 516 23.50 -0.48 -14.29
C ASN A 516 22.82 0.19 -13.09
N ALA A 517 22.56 -0.57 -12.02
CA ALA A 517 21.95 -0.06 -10.80
C ALA A 517 22.78 1.09 -10.20
N SER A 518 24.11 0.96 -10.20
CA SER A 518 25.06 1.96 -9.67
C SER A 518 24.98 3.30 -10.39
N GLU A 519 24.55 3.33 -11.65
CA GLU A 519 24.39 4.54 -12.46
C GLU A 519 23.07 5.28 -12.19
N VAL A 520 22.06 4.58 -11.66
CA VAL A 520 20.68 5.08 -11.59
C VAL A 520 20.12 5.17 -10.16
N VAL A 521 20.82 4.56 -9.21
CA VAL A 521 20.50 4.60 -7.77
C VAL A 521 20.40 6.05 -7.26
N GLY A 522 19.64 6.23 -6.18
CA GLY A 522 19.61 7.49 -5.44
C GLY A 522 19.26 7.25 -3.97
N ASP A 523 19.08 8.34 -3.22
CA ASP A 523 18.83 8.30 -1.77
C ASP A 523 17.44 7.78 -1.38
N ILE A 524 16.57 7.60 -2.37
CA ILE A 524 15.21 7.06 -2.24
C ILE A 524 14.93 6.11 -3.40
N THR A 525 13.92 5.26 -3.25
CA THR A 525 13.52 4.30 -4.29
C THR A 525 13.25 5.00 -5.62
N ARG A 526 13.84 4.50 -6.70
CA ARG A 526 13.67 5.03 -8.05
C ARG A 526 12.74 4.14 -8.87
N LEU A 527 11.72 4.73 -9.47
CA LEU A 527 10.82 4.05 -10.40
C LEU A 527 11.24 4.39 -11.83
N LEU A 528 11.98 3.49 -12.48
CA LEU A 528 12.69 3.82 -13.72
C LEU A 528 12.21 2.97 -14.90
N PRO A 529 12.03 3.55 -16.10
CA PRO A 529 11.81 2.76 -17.30
C PRO A 529 12.98 1.80 -17.54
N ALA A 530 12.65 0.55 -17.85
CA ALA A 530 13.62 -0.53 -17.99
C ALA A 530 13.40 -1.33 -19.27
N ARG A 531 14.50 -1.82 -19.83
CA ARG A 531 14.54 -2.67 -21.02
C ARG A 531 15.63 -3.73 -20.89
N GLN A 532 15.57 -4.74 -21.74
CA GLN A 532 16.70 -5.64 -21.96
C GLN A 532 17.59 -5.11 -23.09
N ASP A 533 18.90 -5.33 -23.00
CA ASP A 533 19.81 -5.18 -24.14
C ASP A 533 19.83 -6.44 -25.03
N ALA A 534 20.64 -6.43 -26.08
CA ALA A 534 20.77 -7.56 -27.01
C ALA A 534 21.33 -8.83 -26.35
N GLN A 535 21.94 -8.70 -25.17
CA GLN A 535 22.48 -9.79 -24.37
C GLN A 535 21.50 -10.24 -23.27
N GLY A 536 20.29 -9.66 -23.24
CA GLY A 536 19.23 -10.00 -22.27
C GLY A 536 19.42 -9.37 -20.89
N ARG A 537 20.41 -8.49 -20.69
CA ARG A 537 20.65 -7.82 -19.41
C ARG A 537 19.66 -6.69 -19.22
N TRP A 538 19.12 -6.55 -18.01
CA TRP A 538 18.22 -5.46 -17.67
C TRP A 538 19.01 -4.17 -17.41
N LEU A 539 18.52 -3.08 -17.99
CA LEU A 539 19.07 -1.75 -17.86
C LEU A 539 17.94 -0.76 -17.60
N CYS A 540 18.20 0.23 -16.75
CA CYS A 540 17.32 1.36 -16.51
C CYS A 540 17.79 2.62 -17.25
N ASP A 541 16.85 3.49 -17.61
CA ASP A 541 17.17 4.80 -18.17
C ASP A 541 17.74 5.75 -17.09
N ASN A 542 18.92 6.32 -17.33
CA ASN A 542 19.59 7.22 -16.38
C ASN A 542 18.92 8.61 -16.31
N THR A 543 18.16 9.00 -17.34
CA THR A 543 17.42 10.27 -17.39
C THR A 543 15.97 10.03 -17.75
N ILE A 544 15.05 10.56 -16.95
CA ILE A 544 13.60 10.42 -17.18
C ILE A 544 13.00 11.77 -17.52
N ARG A 545 12.25 11.82 -18.63
CA ARG A 545 11.33 12.92 -18.94
C ARG A 545 9.94 12.51 -18.51
N THR A 546 9.37 13.21 -17.53
CA THR A 546 8.10 12.81 -16.91
C THR A 546 6.87 13.41 -17.55
N ALA A 547 7.02 14.43 -18.40
CA ALA A 547 5.93 15.22 -19.00
C ALA A 547 5.13 14.48 -20.09
N HIS A 548 5.61 13.33 -20.58
CA HIS A 548 4.96 12.52 -21.60
C HIS A 548 5.42 11.07 -21.52
N LEU A 549 4.71 10.15 -22.17
CA LEU A 549 5.07 8.72 -22.17
C LEU A 549 6.08 8.30 -23.25
N ALA A 550 6.59 9.22 -24.08
CA ALA A 550 7.55 8.86 -25.15
C ALA A 550 8.83 8.17 -24.63
N GLY A 551 9.24 8.44 -23.38
CA GLY A 551 10.35 7.74 -22.73
C GLY A 551 10.10 6.25 -22.47
N LEU A 552 8.84 5.79 -22.53
CA LEU A 552 8.47 4.39 -22.39
C LEU A 552 8.49 3.64 -23.73
N ILE A 553 8.66 4.33 -24.87
CA ILE A 553 8.74 3.67 -26.18
C ILE A 553 9.94 2.72 -26.18
N GLY A 554 9.68 1.44 -26.49
CA GLY A 554 10.70 0.37 -26.48
C GLY A 554 11.12 -0.10 -25.08
N ARG A 555 10.46 0.36 -24.01
CA ARG A 555 10.67 -0.17 -22.65
C ARG A 555 9.59 -1.18 -22.35
N THR A 556 9.94 -2.21 -21.59
CA THR A 556 9.06 -3.35 -21.31
C THR A 556 8.66 -3.43 -19.85
N ALA A 557 9.27 -2.62 -18.98
CA ALA A 557 8.95 -2.57 -17.56
C ALA A 557 9.28 -1.19 -16.94
N ILE A 558 8.75 -0.95 -15.75
CA ILE A 558 9.27 0.02 -14.77
C ILE A 558 10.00 -0.78 -13.69
N ALA A 559 11.28 -0.53 -13.47
CA ALA A 559 12.05 -1.12 -12.37
C ALA A 559 11.85 -0.33 -11.09
N VAL A 560 11.70 -1.04 -9.97
CA VAL A 560 11.69 -0.49 -8.61
C VAL A 560 13.09 -0.64 -8.03
N VAL A 561 13.93 0.38 -8.20
CA VAL A 561 15.33 0.36 -7.79
C VAL A 561 15.45 0.91 -6.36
N PRO A 562 15.82 0.09 -5.36
CA PRO A 562 15.93 0.54 -3.97
C PRO A 562 17.12 1.51 -3.80
N PRO A 563 17.11 2.32 -2.72
CA PRO A 563 18.27 3.13 -2.38
C PRO A 563 19.48 2.22 -2.06
N GLY A 564 20.67 2.64 -2.48
CA GLY A 564 21.91 1.89 -2.27
C GLY A 564 22.10 0.64 -3.15
N ALA A 565 21.22 0.40 -4.14
CA ALA A 565 21.36 -0.71 -5.08
C ALA A 565 22.71 -0.69 -5.83
N ALA A 566 23.34 -1.86 -5.95
CA ALA A 566 24.58 -2.10 -6.68
C ALA A 566 24.33 -2.93 -7.94
N ASP A 567 25.27 -2.91 -8.90
CA ASP A 567 25.14 -3.65 -10.15
C ASP A 567 25.04 -5.16 -9.89
N GLY A 568 24.05 -5.79 -10.52
CA GLY A 568 23.73 -7.20 -10.31
C GLY A 568 22.67 -7.44 -9.23
N ASP A 569 22.32 -6.44 -8.42
CA ASP A 569 21.24 -6.57 -7.43
C ASP A 569 19.91 -6.89 -8.12
N ARG A 570 19.11 -7.75 -7.47
CA ARG A 570 17.78 -8.12 -7.96
C ARG A 570 16.79 -7.03 -7.62
N VAL A 571 16.22 -6.40 -8.64
CA VAL A 571 15.17 -5.38 -8.50
C VAL A 571 13.83 -5.92 -8.99
N GLU A 572 12.74 -5.42 -8.42
CA GLU A 572 11.39 -5.70 -8.93
C GLU A 572 11.18 -4.99 -10.28
N LEU A 573 10.61 -5.71 -11.23
CA LEU A 573 10.23 -5.23 -12.54
C LEU A 573 8.72 -5.27 -12.67
N LEU A 574 8.10 -4.09 -12.84
CA LEU A 574 6.68 -3.93 -13.10
C LEU A 574 6.46 -3.92 -14.62
N PRO A 575 5.93 -4.99 -15.23
CA PRO A 575 5.83 -5.08 -16.68
C PRO A 575 4.86 -4.03 -17.23
N LEU A 576 5.19 -3.47 -18.40
CA LEU A 576 4.30 -2.57 -19.14
C LEU A 576 3.40 -3.37 -20.11
N PRO A 577 2.16 -2.92 -20.37
CA PRO A 577 1.32 -3.54 -21.39
C PRO A 577 1.98 -3.47 -22.77
N ARG A 578 1.75 -4.48 -23.60
CA ARG A 578 2.34 -4.62 -24.94
C ARG A 578 1.29 -4.49 -26.03
#